data_AF-A0A179IJP7-F1
#
_entry.id   AF-A0A179IJP7-F1
#
_cell.length_a   1.000
_cell.length_b   1.000
_cell.length_c   1.000
_cell.angle_alpha   90.00
_cell.angle_beta   90.00
_cell.angle_gamma   90.00
#
_symmetry.space_group_name_H-M   'P 1'
#
loop_
_entity.id
_entity.type
_entity.pdbx_description
1 polymer ?
#
loop_
_entity_poly.entity_id
_entity_poly.type
_entity_poly.pdbx_seq_one_letter_code
_entity_poly.pdbx_strand_id
1 'polypeptide(L)' 'MIDALCEDPATGSASSALCCYLSAALGEQGAEKRRYELTQGVEVGRESNIVVDVTMKENAINQVHLSGQAVKVMKGTVFI' A
#
# COMPACT_ATOMS: atom_id res chain seq x y z
N MET A 1 17.60 -2.78 -22.10
CA MET A 1 16.74 -3.97 -21.95
C MET A 1 15.52 -3.49 -21.20
N ILE A 2 14.38 -3.35 -21.88
CA ILE A 2 13.10 -3.07 -21.23
C ILE A 2 12.42 -4.42 -21.18
N ASP A 3 12.49 -5.09 -20.03
CA ASP A 3 11.86 -6.40 -19.85
C ASP A 3 10.34 -6.26 -19.92
N ALA A 4 9.71 -7.19 -20.64
CA ALA A 4 8.28 -7.22 -20.92
C ALA A 4 7.40 -7.56 -19.69
N LEU A 5 8.01 -7.83 -18.53
CA LEU A 5 7.35 -7.83 -17.22
C LEU A 5 7.89 -6.65 -16.40
N CYS A 6 7.40 -5.45 -16.68
CA CYS A 6 7.64 -4.31 -15.79
C CYS A 6 6.77 -4.52 -14.54
N GLU A 7 7.32 -5.14 -13.50
CA GLU A 7 6.66 -5.23 -12.20
C GLU A 7 6.59 -3.85 -11.55
N ASP A 8 5.41 -3.50 -11.01
CA ASP A 8 5.23 -2.26 -10.26
C ASP A 8 5.88 -2.41 -8.87
N PRO A 9 6.85 -1.54 -8.49
CA PRO A 9 7.57 -1.68 -7.23
C PRO A 9 6.75 -1.31 -5.98
N ALA A 10 5.66 -0.54 -6.12
CA ALA A 10 4.89 -0.03 -4.99
C ALA A 10 3.42 0.21 -5.37
N THR A 11 2.56 -0.78 -5.17
CA THR A 11 1.15 -0.73 -5.56
C THR A 11 0.26 -0.43 -4.36
N GLY A 12 0.08 0.86 -4.06
CA GLY A 12 -0.69 1.32 -2.89
C GLY A 12 -2.19 0.94 -2.91
N SER A 13 -2.81 0.90 -4.09
CA SER A 13 -4.21 0.47 -4.25
C SER A 13 -4.40 -1.02 -3.95
N ALA A 14 -3.49 -1.87 -4.45
CA ALA A 14 -3.50 -3.30 -4.17
C ALA A 14 -3.24 -3.58 -2.68
N SER A 15 -2.28 -2.84 -2.07
CA SER A 15 -2.01 -2.89 -0.64
C SER A 15 -3.25 -2.55 0.19
N SER A 16 -3.98 -1.49 -0.20
CA SER A 16 -5.22 -1.07 0.46
C SER A 16 -6.30 -2.14 0.36
N ALA A 17 -6.51 -2.71 -0.83
CA ALA A 17 -7.49 -3.77 -1.05
C ALA A 17 -7.17 -5.04 -0.24
N LEU A 18 -5.89 -5.45 -0.20
CA LEU A 18 -5.43 -6.58 0.60
C LEU A 18 -5.71 -6.36 2.08
N CYS A 19 -5.39 -5.19 2.63
CA CYS A 19 -5.60 -4.90 4.05
C CYS A 19 -7.08 -4.87 4.44
N CYS A 20 -7.95 -4.37 3.54
CA CYS A 20 -9.39 -4.47 3.72
C CYS A 20 -9.86 -5.92 3.75
N TYR A 21 -9.37 -6.74 2.82
CA TYR A 21 -9.70 -8.17 2.78
C TYR A 21 -9.27 -8.86 4.07
N LEU A 22 -8.02 -8.68 4.51
CA LEU A 22 -7.51 -9.26 5.76
C LEU A 22 -8.31 -8.78 6.98
N SER A 23 -8.68 -7.50 7.01
CA SER A 23 -9.51 -6.91 8.06
C SER A 23 -10.91 -7.52 8.12
N ALA A 24 -11.54 -7.78 6.98
CA ALA A 24 -12.88 -8.34 6.90
C ALA A 24 -12.90 -9.86 7.12
N ALA A 25 -11.93 -10.59 6.57
CA ALA A 25 -11.92 -12.05 6.53
C ALA A 25 -11.23 -12.69 7.75
N LEU A 26 -10.17 -12.07 8.26
CA LEU A 26 -9.27 -12.66 9.26
C LEU A 26 -9.06 -11.77 10.50
N GLY A 27 -9.62 -10.56 10.50
CA GLY A 27 -9.44 -9.60 11.59
C GLY A 27 -10.18 -10.01 12.86
N GLU A 28 -9.58 -9.73 14.02
CA GLU A 28 -10.22 -9.92 15.32
C GLU A 28 -11.51 -9.09 15.40
N GLN A 29 -12.61 -9.74 15.76
CA GLN A 29 -13.92 -9.11 15.91
C GLN A 29 -13.85 -8.07 17.05
N GLY A 30 -14.38 -6.87 16.82
CA GLY A 30 -14.37 -5.78 17.81
C GLY A 30 -13.15 -4.85 17.79
N ALA A 31 -12.09 -5.17 17.03
CA ALA A 31 -10.99 -4.22 16.83
C ALA A 31 -11.40 -3.09 15.85
N GLU A 32 -11.58 -1.87 16.36
CA GLU A 32 -11.99 -0.71 15.56
C GLU A 32 -10.89 -0.19 14.62
N LYS A 33 -9.62 -0.45 14.92
CA LYS A 33 -8.49 0.02 14.10
C LYS A 33 -7.49 -1.12 13.89
N ARG A 34 -7.03 -1.25 12.65
CA ARG A 34 -6.03 -2.25 12.25
C ARG A 34 -4.96 -1.57 11.41
N ARG A 35 -3.69 -1.88 11.68
CA ARG A 35 -2.53 -1.33 10.98
C ARG A 35 -1.75 -2.45 10.32
N TYR A 36 -1.37 -2.24 9.08
CA TYR A 36 -0.57 -3.15 8.28
C TYR A 36 0.65 -2.42 7.73
N GLU A 37 1.78 -3.11 7.74
CA GLU A 37 3.03 -2.66 7.14
C GLU A 37 3.40 -3.68 6.06
N LEU A 38 3.49 -3.22 4.82
CA LEU A 38 3.72 -4.05 3.65
C LEU A 38 5.04 -3.63 3.00
N THR A 39 5.87 -4.63 2.66
CA THR A 39 7.09 -4.46 1.88
C THR A 39 6.85 -5.04 0.48
N GLN A 40 7.12 -4.25 -0.56
CA GLN A 40 6.97 -4.64 -1.97
C GLN A 40 8.22 -4.23 -2.77
N GLY A 41 8.47 -4.92 -3.89
CA GLY A 41 9.47 -4.51 -4.87
C GLY A 41 10.91 -4.90 -4.52
N VAL A 42 11.11 -5.79 -3.55
CA VAL A 42 12.44 -6.27 -3.14
C VAL A 42 13.11 -7.03 -4.27
N GLU A 43 12.35 -7.90 -4.94
CA GLU A 43 12.79 -8.79 -6.01
C GLU A 43 13.27 -8.01 -7.25
N VAL A 44 12.73 -6.80 -7.46
CA VAL A 44 13.12 -5.90 -8.56
C VAL A 44 14.06 -4.77 -8.11
N GLY A 45 14.61 -4.84 -6.90
CA GLY A 45 15.59 -3.89 -6.39
C GLY A 45 15.04 -2.48 -6.13
N ARG A 46 13.72 -2.36 -5.91
CA ARG A 46 13.00 -1.11 -5.69
C ARG A 46 12.10 -1.22 -4.45
N GLU A 47 12.69 -1.69 -3.37
CA GLU A 47 12.01 -1.90 -2.08
C GLU A 47 11.23 -0.65 -1.66
N SER A 48 9.96 -0.86 -1.34
CA SER A 48 9.03 0.18 -0.91
C SER A 48 8.25 -0.30 0.31
N ASN A 49 8.15 0.57 1.32
CA ASN A 49 7.38 0.32 2.54
C ASN A 49 6.06 1.11 2.49
N ILE A 50 4.95 0.38 2.58
CA ILE A 50 3.59 0.89 2.50
C ILE A 50 2.89 0.63 3.83
N VAL A 51 2.25 1.65 4.38
CA VAL A 51 1.45 1.54 5.60
C VAL A 51 -0.02 1.70 5.24
N VAL A 52 -0.85 0.78 5.73
CA VAL A 52 -2.31 0.88 5.60
C VAL A 52 -2.97 0.78 6.96
N ASP A 53 -3.71 1.83 7.33
CA ASP A 53 -4.57 1.84 8.51
C ASP A 53 -6.03 1.65 8.07
N VAL A 54 -6.69 0.61 8.58
CA VAL A 54 -8.09 0.28 8.32
C VAL A 54 -8.91 0.54 9.58
N THR A 55 -9.92 1.39 9.47
CA THR A 55 -10.91 1.62 10.52
C THR A 55 -12.15 0.78 10.25
N MET A 56 -12.59 0.03 11.25
CA MET A 56 -13.80 -0.76 11.26
C MET A 56 -14.92 -0.03 12.00
N LYS A 57 -16.16 -0.19 11.56
CA LYS A 57 -17.36 0.19 12.30
C LYS A 57 -18.40 -0.90 12.12
N GLU A 58 -18.97 -1.39 13.23
CA GLU A 58 -20.00 -2.45 13.19
C GLU A 58 -19.57 -3.67 12.36
N ASN A 59 -18.29 -4.07 12.50
CA ASN A 59 -17.66 -5.15 11.75
C ASN A 59 -17.58 -4.97 10.21
N ALA A 60 -17.84 -3.76 9.71
CA ALA A 60 -17.64 -3.38 8.32
C ALA A 60 -16.47 -2.40 8.17
N ILE A 61 -15.87 -2.36 6.97
CA ILE A 61 -14.83 -1.39 6.62
C ILE A 61 -15.46 0.00 6.58
N ASN A 62 -14.95 0.92 7.40
CA ASN A 62 -15.43 2.31 7.45
C ASN A 62 -14.48 3.28 6.76
N GLN A 63 -13.17 3.14 6.96
CA GLN A 63 -12.17 4.01 6.36
C GLN A 63 -10.86 3.26 6.12
N VAL A 64 -10.14 3.66 5.07
CA VAL A 64 -8.81 3.16 4.74
C VAL A 64 -7.88 4.35 4.55
N HIS A 65 -6.73 4.33 5.19
CA HIS A 65 -5.69 5.34 5.03
C HIS A 65 -4.41 4.67 4.54
N LEU A 66 -3.99 5.02 3.33
CA LEU A 66 -2.71 4.62 2.74
C LEU A 66 -1.68 5.70 3.05
N SER A 67 -0.52 5.31 3.58
CA SER A 67 0.59 6.22 3.83
C SER A 67 1.94 5.57 3.49
N GLY A 68 2.94 6.42 3.26
CA GLY A 68 4.29 6.01 2.91
C GLY A 68 5.21 7.22 2.86
N GLN A 69 6.52 6.97 2.90
CA GLN A 69 7.52 8.02 2.74
C GLN A 69 7.83 8.23 1.26
N ALA A 70 8.16 9.46 0.90
CA ALA A 70 8.61 9.81 -0.45
C ALA A 70 9.86 10.68 -0.35
N VAL A 71 10.79 10.46 -1.28
CA VAL A 71 12.00 11.27 -1.43
C VAL A 71 12.03 11.90 -2.82
N LYS A 72 12.42 13.16 -2.88
CA LYS A 72 12.57 13.86 -4.15
C LYS A 72 13.85 13.39 -4.86
N VAL A 73 13.70 12.76 -6.02
CA VAL A 73 14.84 12.25 -6.80
C VAL A 73 15.44 13.33 -7.70
N MET A 74 14.62 14.05 -8.45
CA MET A 74 15.10 15.07 -9.38
C MET A 74 14.12 16.24 -9.53
N LYS A 75 14.60 17.36 -10.07
CA LYS A 75 13.80 18.50 -10.53
C LYS A 75 14.40 19.03 -11.82
N GLY A 76 13.57 19.32 -12.80
CA GLY A 76 13.98 19.93 -14.07
C GLY A 76 12.81 20.62 -14.75
N THR A 77 13.05 21.08 -15.97
CA THR A 77 12.04 21.68 -16.86
C THR A 77 12.00 20.87 -18.13
N VAL A 78 10.80 20.56 -18.61
CA VAL A 78 10.57 19.91 -19.92
C VAL A 78 10.04 20.98 -20.86
N PHE A 79 10.68 21.11 -22.02
CA PHE A 79 10.20 21.96 -23.12
C PHE A 79 9.48 21.09 -24.13
N ILE A 80 8.41 21.62 -24.70
CA ILE A 80 7.61 20.97 -25.75
C ILE A 80 7.91 21.67 -27.06
#